data_AF-R6DVL7-F1
#
_entry.id   AF-R6DVL7-F1
#
_cell.length_a   1.000
_cell.length_b   1.000
_cell.length_c   1.000
_cell.angle_alpha   90.00
_cell.angle_beta   90.00
_cell.angle_gamma   90.00
#
_symmetry.space_group_name_H-M   'P 1'
#
loop_
_entity.id
_entity.type
_entity.pdbx_description
1 polymer ?
#
loop_
_entity_poly.entity_id
_entity_poly.type
_entity_poly.pdbx_seq_one_letter_code
_entity_poly.pdbx_strand_id
1 'polypeptide(L)'
;MHTVTNWIERKLGLKVNTSKTKVTKPSHLKYLGFGFVKMGDKWQARPHADSLAKFKRTLKRLTSRSWGISMDERIQRLNWVIRGWINYFRIGKMKTNMQKIDKHLRTRMRIVIWKQWKTSAKRYWGLRKLGAPEWMAKQSVGFANHYQAAAKTTGLHKISKEILAKRGLVSCRIII
;
A
#
# COMPACT_ATOMS: atom_id res chain seq x y z
N MET A 1 2.70 -28.28 -27.93
CA MET A 1 1.69 -27.20 -27.74
C MET A 1 0.58 -27.20 -28.79
N HIS A 2 0.80 -27.75 -29.98
CA HIS A 2 -0.17 -27.65 -31.09
C HIS A 2 -1.48 -28.42 -30.89
N THR A 3 -1.51 -29.47 -30.08
CA THR A 3 -2.70 -30.33 -29.95
C THR A 3 -3.87 -29.64 -29.25
N VAL A 4 -3.64 -28.96 -28.13
CA VAL A 4 -4.70 -28.23 -27.41
C VAL A 4 -5.11 -26.97 -28.17
N THR A 5 -4.15 -26.20 -28.70
CA THR A 5 -4.43 -25.01 -29.51
C THR A 5 -5.27 -25.37 -30.74
N ASN A 6 -4.88 -26.39 -31.51
CA ASN A 6 -5.62 -26.84 -32.68
C ASN A 6 -7.02 -27.35 -32.33
N TRP A 7 -7.18 -28.02 -31.18
CA TRP A 7 -8.50 -28.48 -30.76
C TRP A 7 -9.42 -27.31 -30.41
N ILE A 8 -8.93 -26.32 -29.65
CA ILE A 8 -9.71 -25.11 -29.31
C ILE A 8 -10.10 -24.33 -30.57
N GLU A 9 -9.16 -24.16 -31.50
CA GLU A 9 -9.41 -23.40 -32.74
C GLU A 9 -10.35 -24.15 -33.70
N ARG A 10 -10.19 -25.47 -33.86
CA ARG A 10 -11.01 -26.24 -34.81
C ARG A 10 -12.37 -26.68 -34.27
N LYS A 11 -12.44 -27.11 -33.00
CA LYS A 11 -13.67 -27.69 -32.42
C LYS A 11 -14.53 -26.64 -31.72
N LEU A 12 -13.90 -25.69 -31.01
CA LEU A 12 -14.64 -24.63 -30.30
C LEU A 12 -14.72 -23.32 -31.10
N GLY A 13 -13.94 -23.17 -32.19
CA GLY A 13 -13.95 -21.96 -33.01
C GLY A 13 -13.36 -20.72 -32.33
N LEU A 14 -12.56 -20.91 -31.26
CA LEU A 14 -11.98 -19.80 -30.48
C LEU A 14 -10.53 -19.55 -30.88
N LYS A 15 -10.14 -18.28 -31.06
CA LYS A 15 -8.76 -17.89 -31.38
C LYS A 15 -7.88 -17.78 -30.14
N VAL A 16 -6.75 -18.48 -30.11
CA VAL A 16 -5.80 -18.40 -28.99
C VAL A 16 -4.95 -17.14 -29.07
N ASN A 17 -4.85 -16.41 -27.96
CA ASN A 17 -3.98 -15.25 -27.88
C ASN A 17 -2.53 -15.67 -27.60
N THR A 18 -1.71 -15.71 -28.66
CA THR A 18 -0.29 -16.10 -28.61
C THR A 18 0.57 -15.16 -27.79
N SER A 19 0.21 -13.87 -27.68
CA SER A 19 0.96 -12.91 -26.85
C SER A 19 0.82 -13.18 -25.35
N LYS A 20 -0.33 -13.73 -24.92
CA LYS A 20 -0.60 -14.08 -23.52
C LYS A 20 -0.17 -15.51 -23.18
N THR A 21 -0.22 -16.40 -24.17
CA THR A 21 0.02 -17.84 -23.98
C THR A 21 1.51 -18.14 -24.17
N LYS A 22 2.16 -18.64 -23.12
CA LYS A 22 3.58 -18.98 -23.15
C LYS A 22 3.90 -20.18 -22.28
N VAL A 23 4.80 -21.05 -22.75
CA VAL A 23 5.44 -22.06 -21.89
C VAL A 23 6.51 -21.35 -21.09
N THR A 24 6.34 -21.27 -19.77
CA THR A 24 7.33 -20.62 -18.91
C THR A 24 7.37 -21.27 -17.54
N LYS A 25 8.48 -21.09 -16.83
CA LYS A 25 8.62 -21.54 -15.45
C LYS A 25 7.57 -20.81 -14.58
N PRO A 26 6.98 -21.47 -13.56
CA PRO A 26 5.97 -20.84 -12.69
C PRO A 26 6.42 -19.51 -12.06
N SER A 27 7.73 -19.31 -11.90
CA SER A 27 8.33 -18.07 -11.40
C SER A 27 8.07 -16.83 -12.26
N HIS A 28 7.92 -17.00 -13.57
CA HIS A 28 7.67 -15.94 -14.56
C HIS A 28 6.21 -15.91 -15.04
N LEU A 29 5.38 -16.81 -14.49
CA LEU A 29 3.95 -16.88 -14.79
C LEU A 29 3.18 -15.92 -13.89
N LYS A 30 2.25 -15.18 -14.49
CA LYS A 30 1.21 -14.44 -13.79
C LYS A 30 -0.11 -15.15 -14.01
N TYR A 31 -0.72 -15.62 -12.93
CA TYR A 31 -2.00 -16.31 -12.99
C TYR A 31 -2.95 -15.71 -11.94
N LEU A 32 -4.10 -15.18 -12.39
CA LEU A 32 -5.09 -14.52 -11.52
C LEU A 32 -4.49 -13.46 -10.57
N GLY A 33 -3.42 -12.78 -10.99
CA GLY A 33 -2.73 -11.78 -10.17
C GLY A 33 -1.73 -12.34 -9.14
N PHE A 34 -1.58 -13.66 -9.06
CA PHE A 34 -0.51 -14.34 -8.35
C PHE A 34 0.70 -14.61 -9.27
N GLY A 35 1.87 -14.70 -8.66
CA GLY A 35 3.04 -15.35 -9.22
C GLY A 35 3.50 -16.45 -8.27
N PHE A 36 4.43 -17.29 -8.71
CA PHE A 36 4.91 -18.40 -7.90
C PHE A 36 6.39 -18.23 -7.59
N VAL A 37 6.82 -18.79 -6.47
CA VAL A 37 8.24 -18.84 -6.08
C VAL A 37 8.54 -20.22 -5.52
N LYS A 38 9.69 -20.76 -5.90
CA LYS A 38 10.17 -22.04 -5.36
C LYS A 38 10.85 -21.75 -4.02
N MET A 39 10.40 -22.40 -2.95
CA MET A 39 11.01 -22.33 -1.61
C MET A 39 11.35 -23.76 -1.18
N GLY A 40 12.62 -24.12 -1.26
CA GLY A 40 13.06 -25.52 -1.16
C GLY A 40 12.42 -26.35 -2.27
N ASP A 41 11.76 -27.44 -1.91
CA ASP A 41 11.12 -28.34 -2.86
C ASP A 41 9.66 -27.97 -3.20
N LYS A 42 9.08 -26.98 -2.52
CA LYS A 42 7.67 -26.60 -2.69
C LYS A 42 7.51 -25.28 -3.45
N TRP A 43 6.54 -25.24 -4.36
CA TRP A 43 6.09 -24.00 -4.98
C TRP A 43 5.08 -23.30 -4.09
N GLN A 44 5.26 -21.99 -3.90
CA GLN A 44 4.38 -21.17 -3.07
C GLN A 44 3.84 -20.00 -3.88
N ALA A 45 2.56 -19.69 -3.67
CA ALA A 45 1.91 -18.54 -4.26
C ALA A 45 2.39 -17.26 -3.58
N ARG A 46 2.59 -16.21 -4.37
CA ARG A 46 2.84 -14.84 -3.91
C ARG A 46 2.04 -13.87 -4.77
N PRO A 47 1.72 -12.68 -4.27
CA PRO A 47 1.22 -11.62 -5.13
C PRO A 47 2.17 -11.30 -6.28
N HIS A 48 1.66 -11.22 -7.50
CA HIS A 48 2.45 -10.79 -8.64
C HIS A 48 2.88 -9.32 -8.49
N ALA A 49 4.01 -8.94 -9.08
CA ALA A 49 4.55 -7.59 -9.01
C ALA A 49 3.53 -6.53 -9.50
N ASP A 50 2.83 -6.80 -10.60
CA ASP A 50 1.79 -5.91 -11.13
C ASP A 50 0.64 -5.69 -10.14
N SER A 51 0.19 -6.75 -9.47
CA SER A 51 -0.91 -6.68 -8.49
C SER A 51 -0.49 -5.81 -7.30
N LEU A 52 0.74 -5.96 -6.84
CA LEU A 52 1.35 -5.11 -5.80
C LEU A 52 1.50 -3.66 -6.28
N ALA A 53 1.91 -3.44 -7.53
CA ALA A 53 2.05 -2.11 -8.10
C ALA A 53 0.69 -1.40 -8.21
N LYS A 54 -0.35 -2.12 -8.66
CA LYS A 54 -1.73 -1.63 -8.71
C LYS A 54 -2.23 -1.26 -7.32
N PHE A 55 -1.97 -2.12 -6.31
CA PHE A 55 -2.34 -1.84 -4.93
C PHE A 55 -1.66 -0.58 -4.38
N LYS A 56 -0.34 -0.46 -4.54
CA LYS A 56 0.42 0.73 -4.15
C LYS A 56 -0.12 1.99 -4.83
N ARG A 57 -0.51 1.91 -6.11
CA ARG A 57 -1.10 3.02 -6.84
C ARG A 57 -2.46 3.42 -6.27
N THR A 58 -3.32 2.46 -5.93
CA THR A 58 -4.61 2.72 -5.28
C THR A 58 -4.42 3.39 -3.92
N LEU A 59 -3.54 2.86 -3.07
CA LEU A 59 -3.23 3.46 -1.77
C LEU A 59 -2.63 4.87 -1.93
N LYS A 60 -1.77 5.10 -2.93
CA LYS A 60 -1.23 6.42 -3.25
C LYS A 60 -2.35 7.39 -3.61
N ARG A 61 -3.31 6.98 -4.44
CA ARG A 61 -4.47 7.82 -4.80
C ARG A 61 -5.29 8.19 -3.56
N LEU A 62 -5.63 7.22 -2.72
CA LEU A 62 -6.40 7.44 -1.49
C LEU A 62 -5.66 8.28 -0.43
N THR A 63 -4.32 8.25 -0.44
CA THR A 63 -3.49 9.09 0.43
C THR A 63 -3.00 10.36 -0.26
N SER A 64 -3.63 10.79 -1.35
CA SER A 64 -3.23 12.04 -2.01
C SER A 64 -3.43 13.23 -1.08
N ARG A 65 -2.39 14.06 -0.96
CA ARG A 65 -2.40 15.27 -0.13
C ARG A 65 -3.30 16.38 -0.67
N SER A 66 -3.61 16.36 -1.97
CA SER A 66 -4.50 17.32 -2.63
C SER A 66 -5.98 16.91 -2.55
N TRP A 67 -6.26 15.70 -2.06
CA TRP A 67 -7.63 15.21 -1.99
C TRP A 67 -8.33 15.75 -0.74
N GLY A 68 -9.33 16.60 -0.93
CA GLY A 68 -10.02 17.37 0.10
C GLY A 68 -11.12 16.61 0.86
N ILE A 69 -10.86 15.39 1.29
CA ILE A 69 -11.79 14.62 2.13
C ILE A 69 -11.38 14.61 3.60
N SER A 70 -12.32 14.28 4.49
CA SER A 70 -12.07 14.13 5.92
C SER A 70 -11.05 13.01 6.20
N MET A 71 -10.41 13.06 7.38
CA MET A 71 -9.45 12.02 7.75
C MET A 71 -10.15 10.68 8.00
N ASP A 72 -11.36 10.69 8.56
CA ASP A 72 -12.10 9.49 8.91
C ASP A 72 -12.63 8.78 7.66
N GLU A 73 -13.15 9.52 6.69
CA GLU A 73 -13.55 8.96 5.39
C GLU A 73 -12.34 8.36 4.66
N ARG A 74 -11.17 9.03 4.74
CA ARG A 74 -9.94 8.50 4.16
C ARG A 74 -9.53 7.17 4.78
N ILE A 75 -9.58 7.08 6.11
CA ILE A 75 -9.27 5.85 6.85
C ILE A 75 -10.25 4.75 6.48
N GLN A 76 -11.55 5.03 6.43
CA GLN A 76 -12.58 4.07 6.05
C GLN A 76 -12.33 3.50 4.65
N ARG A 77 -12.11 4.36 3.65
CA ARG A 77 -11.82 3.93 2.27
C ARG A 77 -10.52 3.13 2.17
N LEU A 78 -9.48 3.53 2.91
CA LEU A 78 -8.23 2.75 2.99
C LEU A 78 -8.48 1.36 3.57
N ASN A 79 -9.27 1.27 4.64
CA ASN A 79 -9.58 0.01 5.30
C ASN A 79 -10.33 -0.96 4.39
N TRP A 80 -11.31 -0.49 3.60
CA TRP A 80 -12.01 -1.33 2.64
C TRP A 80 -11.06 -1.94 1.60
N VAL A 81 -10.20 -1.10 1.03
CA VAL A 81 -9.23 -1.56 0.02
C VAL A 81 -8.20 -2.52 0.65
N ILE A 82 -7.69 -2.23 1.84
CA ILE A 82 -6.72 -3.09 2.53
C ILE A 82 -7.35 -4.45 2.87
N ARG A 83 -8.55 -4.47 3.45
CA ARG A 83 -9.25 -5.71 3.82
C ARG A 83 -9.56 -6.57 2.60
N GLY A 84 -10.16 -5.98 1.56
CA GLY A 84 -10.49 -6.69 0.33
C GLY A 84 -9.26 -7.28 -0.34
N TRP A 85 -8.15 -6.52 -0.36
CA TRP A 85 -6.89 -7.00 -0.92
C TRP A 85 -6.37 -8.20 -0.12
N ILE A 86 -6.26 -8.07 1.20
CA ILE A 86 -5.71 -9.14 2.05
C ILE A 86 -6.55 -10.40 1.96
N ASN A 87 -7.88 -10.28 1.95
CA ASN A 87 -8.78 -11.43 1.83
C ASN A 87 -8.54 -12.19 0.51
N TYR A 88 -8.41 -11.49 -0.62
CA TYR A 88 -8.20 -12.14 -1.91
C TYR A 88 -6.86 -12.87 -1.99
N PHE A 89 -5.80 -12.30 -1.41
CA PHE A 89 -4.45 -12.85 -1.50
C PHE A 89 -3.99 -13.57 -0.22
N ARG A 90 -4.92 -13.92 0.66
CA ARG A 90 -4.64 -14.61 1.94
C ARG A 90 -3.83 -15.90 1.77
N ILE A 91 -4.01 -16.58 0.63
CA ILE A 91 -3.30 -17.81 0.27
C ILE A 91 -1.80 -17.55 -0.02
N GLY A 92 -1.45 -16.33 -0.44
CA GLY A 92 -0.11 -15.99 -0.89
C GLY A 92 0.81 -15.49 0.23
N LYS A 93 2.09 -15.87 0.18
CA LYS A 93 3.09 -15.28 1.07
C LYS A 93 3.37 -13.82 0.69
N MET A 94 3.03 -12.90 1.59
CA MET A 94 3.16 -11.46 1.33
C MET A 94 3.63 -10.61 2.51
N LYS A 95 3.97 -11.22 3.66
CA LYS A 95 4.31 -10.53 4.92
C LYS A 95 5.32 -9.39 4.74
N THR A 96 6.45 -9.65 4.08
CA THR A 96 7.51 -8.65 3.84
C THR A 96 7.03 -7.48 2.98
N ASN A 97 6.28 -7.76 1.91
CA ASN A 97 5.72 -6.71 1.06
C ASN A 97 4.70 -5.88 1.82
N MET A 98 3.89 -6.52 2.66
CA MET A 98 2.87 -5.86 3.43
C MET A 98 3.44 -4.94 4.52
N GLN A 99 4.55 -5.33 5.16
CA GLN A 99 5.30 -4.47 6.07
C GLN A 99 5.86 -3.22 5.38
N LYS A 100 6.43 -3.38 4.17
CA LYS A 100 6.93 -2.24 3.37
C LYS A 100 5.81 -1.28 3.00
N ILE A 101 4.65 -1.82 2.61
CA ILE A 101 3.47 -1.03 2.26
C ILE A 101 2.90 -0.31 3.48
N ASP A 102 2.78 -0.97 4.63
CA ASP A 102 2.32 -0.37 5.89
C ASP A 102 3.23 0.79 6.34
N LYS A 103 4.56 0.61 6.27
CA LYS A 103 5.53 1.69 6.55
C LYS A 103 5.32 2.88 5.61
N HIS A 104 5.18 2.63 4.31
CA HIS A 104 4.95 3.71 3.33
C HIS A 104 3.60 4.41 3.55
N LEU A 105 2.56 3.65 3.85
CA LEU A 105 1.22 4.17 4.13
C LEU A 105 1.25 5.11 5.34
N ARG A 106 1.93 4.75 6.43
CA ARG A 106 2.09 5.61 7.62
C ARG A 106 2.80 6.92 7.28
N THR A 107 3.87 6.88 6.50
CA THR A 107 4.55 8.11 6.04
C THR A 107 3.61 8.99 5.22
N ARG A 108 2.79 8.40 4.34
CA ARG A 108 1.79 9.12 3.55
C ARG A 108 0.73 9.76 4.44
N MET A 109 0.22 9.05 5.44
CA MET A 109 -0.75 9.58 6.40
C MET A 109 -0.20 10.78 7.17
N ARG A 110 1.07 10.74 7.60
CA ARG A 110 1.76 11.90 8.21
C ARG A 110 1.80 13.11 7.28
N ILE A 111 2.07 12.89 5.99
CA ILE A 111 2.06 13.97 4.98
C ILE A 111 0.66 14.58 4.87
N VAL A 112 -0.40 13.77 4.85
CA VAL A 112 -1.78 14.28 4.79
C VAL A 112 -2.10 15.11 6.03
N ILE A 113 -1.78 14.63 7.23
CA ILE A 113 -1.99 15.36 8.48
C ILE A 113 -1.22 16.69 8.49
N TRP A 114 0.04 16.68 8.07
CA TRP A 114 0.87 17.89 7.95
C TRP A 114 0.27 18.92 6.98
N LYS A 115 -0.32 18.44 5.87
CA LYS A 115 -1.01 19.29 4.91
C LYS A 115 -2.31 19.86 5.48
N GLN A 116 -3.07 19.06 6.22
CA GLN A 116 -4.31 19.49 6.88
C GLN A 116 -4.07 20.57 7.95
N TRP A 117 -2.92 20.53 8.64
CA TRP A 117 -2.57 21.60 9.57
C TRP A 117 -2.37 22.95 8.86
N LYS A 118 -1.92 22.95 7.60
CA LYS A 118 -1.81 24.12 6.69
C LYS A 118 -0.92 25.27 7.18
N THR A 119 -1.20 25.85 8.34
CA THR A 119 -0.52 27.01 8.94
C THR A 119 0.58 26.60 9.94
N SER A 120 1.55 27.49 10.14
CA SER A 120 2.64 27.30 11.12
C SER A 120 2.11 27.13 12.54
N ALA A 121 1.17 27.98 12.96
CA ALA A 121 0.53 27.92 14.27
C ALA A 121 -0.14 26.57 14.54
N LYS A 122 -0.92 26.06 13.58
CA LYS A 122 -1.61 24.76 13.73
C LYS A 122 -0.66 23.58 13.69
N ARG A 123 0.42 23.65 12.91
CA ARG A 123 1.51 22.66 12.92
C ARG A 123 2.21 22.61 14.27
N TYR A 124 2.55 23.77 14.83
CA TYR A 124 3.16 23.88 16.15
C TYR A 124 2.24 23.28 17.22
N TRP A 125 0.98 23.72 17.27
CA TRP A 125 -0.03 23.22 18.19
C TRP A 125 -0.22 21.70 18.06
N GLY A 126 -0.32 21.18 16.84
CA GLY A 126 -0.48 19.75 16.58
C GLY A 126 0.69 18.92 17.10
N LEU A 127 1.92 19.40 16.92
CA LEU A 127 3.12 18.76 17.44
C LEU A 127 3.21 18.80 18.97
N ARG A 128 2.87 19.94 19.58
CA ARG A 128 2.80 20.08 21.04
C ARG A 128 1.75 19.16 21.64
N LYS A 129 0.58 19.04 21.01
CA LYS A 129 -0.49 18.11 21.42
C LYS A 129 -0.08 16.63 21.33
N LEU A 130 0.84 16.31 20.42
CA LEU A 130 1.46 14.98 20.32
C LEU A 130 2.61 14.77 21.33
N GLY A 131 2.88 15.75 22.21
CA GLY A 131 3.94 15.69 23.21
C GLY A 131 5.34 15.93 22.64
N ALA A 132 5.50 16.58 21.49
CA ALA A 132 6.82 17.00 21.00
C ALA A 132 7.32 18.20 21.83
N PRO A 133 8.57 18.23 22.30
CA PRO A 133 9.11 19.38 23.03
C PRO A 133 9.13 20.64 22.14
N GLU A 134 9.09 21.81 22.76
CA GLU A 134 8.93 23.09 22.06
C GLU A 134 10.00 23.34 20.99
N TRP A 135 11.27 23.13 21.31
CA TRP A 135 12.39 23.28 20.38
C TRP A 135 12.21 22.42 19.12
N MET A 136 11.75 21.17 19.29
CA MET A 136 11.51 20.22 18.19
C MET A 136 10.30 20.61 17.37
N ALA A 137 9.25 21.13 18.02
CA ALA A 137 8.05 21.61 17.35
C ALA A 137 8.38 22.84 16.47
N LYS A 138 9.13 23.82 17.00
CA LYS A 138 9.60 24.99 16.24
C LYS A 138 10.47 24.58 15.05
N GLN A 139 11.44 23.69 15.25
CA GLN A 139 12.29 23.18 14.17
C GLN A 139 11.48 22.47 13.08
N SER A 140 10.51 21.64 13.47
CA SER A 140 9.67 20.89 12.51
C SER A 140 8.75 21.81 11.68
N VAL A 141 8.28 22.92 12.25
CA VAL A 141 7.43 23.90 11.56
C VAL A 141 8.18 24.59 10.41
N GLY A 142 9.48 24.83 10.57
CA GLY A 142 10.34 25.44 9.55
C GLY A 142 10.40 24.69 8.22
N PHE A 143 10.11 23.37 8.21
CA PHE A 143 10.04 22.59 6.97
C PHE A 143 8.87 23.00 6.06
N ALA A 144 7.88 23.72 6.55
CA ALA A 144 6.78 24.29 5.78
C ALA A 144 6.19 23.35 4.70
N ASN A 145 6.47 23.63 3.41
CA ASN A 145 5.99 22.88 2.25
C ASN A 145 6.92 21.72 1.82
N HIS A 146 8.00 21.45 2.53
CA HIS A 146 8.86 20.28 2.33
C HIS A 146 8.24 19.03 2.98
N TYR A 147 7.07 18.62 2.49
CA TYR A 147 6.25 17.56 3.09
C TYR A 147 6.98 16.24 3.33
N GLN A 148 7.85 15.83 2.40
CA GLN A 148 8.60 14.58 2.54
C GLN A 148 9.67 14.66 3.63
N ALA A 149 10.31 15.83 3.79
CA ALA A 149 11.27 16.06 4.86
C ALA A 149 10.55 16.17 6.21
N ALA A 150 9.47 16.95 6.27
CA ALA A 150 8.62 17.08 7.46
C ALA A 150 8.13 15.71 7.96
N ALA A 151 7.67 14.82 7.08
CA ALA A 151 7.18 13.50 7.46
C ALA A 151 8.25 12.55 8.04
N LYS A 152 9.54 12.88 7.87
CA LYS A 152 10.68 12.14 8.42
C LYS A 152 11.19 12.73 9.74
N THR A 153 10.66 13.87 10.19
CA THR A 153 11.08 14.46 11.46
C THR A 153 10.62 13.60 12.63
N THR A 154 11.41 13.61 13.70
CA THR A 154 11.07 12.96 14.99
C THR A 154 9.75 13.48 15.55
N GLY A 155 9.43 14.76 15.34
CA GLY A 155 8.15 15.35 15.72
C GLY A 155 6.96 14.65 15.06
N LEU A 156 6.98 14.44 13.73
CA LEU A 156 5.90 13.76 13.02
C LEU A 156 5.91 12.24 13.22
N HIS A 157 7.07 11.66 13.55
CA HIS A 157 7.16 10.26 13.93
C HIS A 157 6.38 9.93 15.22
N LYS A 158 6.11 10.94 16.08
CA LYS A 158 5.18 10.78 17.22
C LYS A 158 3.78 10.39 16.80
N ILE A 159 3.38 10.65 15.54
CA ILE A 159 2.22 9.99 14.92
C ILE A 159 2.61 8.52 14.70
N SER A 160 2.44 7.75 15.76
CA SER A 160 2.81 6.35 15.85
C SER A 160 1.77 5.46 15.16
N LYS A 161 2.12 4.17 15.02
CA LYS A 161 1.18 3.16 14.54
C LYS A 161 -0.06 3.08 15.45
N GLU A 162 0.14 3.19 16.76
CA GLU A 162 -0.92 3.10 17.77
C GLU A 162 -1.91 4.26 17.64
N ILE A 163 -1.44 5.50 17.42
CA ILE A 163 -2.34 6.65 17.24
C ILE A 163 -3.22 6.47 16.00
N LEU A 164 -2.64 5.99 14.90
CA LEU A 164 -3.40 5.72 13.68
C LEU A 164 -4.38 4.55 13.88
N ALA A 165 -3.99 3.52 14.63
CA ALA A 165 -4.85 2.39 14.96
C ALA A 165 -6.02 2.79 15.88
N LYS A 166 -5.78 3.68 16.87
CA LYS A 166 -6.83 4.27 17.72
C LYS A 166 -7.87 5.05 16.89
N ARG A 167 -7.46 5.66 15.77
CA ARG A 167 -8.36 6.28 14.79
C ARG A 167 -8.99 5.29 13.80
N GLY A 168 -8.81 3.98 14.00
CA GLY A 168 -9.43 2.94 13.19
C GLY A 168 -8.65 2.52 11.95
N LEU A 169 -7.41 2.98 11.73
CA LEU A 169 -6.61 2.51 10.60
C LEU A 169 -6.19 1.06 10.82
N VAL A 170 -6.63 0.18 9.93
CA VAL A 170 -6.28 -1.24 9.95
C VAL A 170 -4.83 -1.40 9.52
N SER A 171 -4.03 -2.02 10.38
CA SER A 171 -2.66 -2.37 9.99
C SER A 171 -2.68 -3.54 9.03
N CYS A 172 -1.97 -3.40 7.92
CA CYS A 172 -1.84 -4.46 6.95
C CYS A 172 -1.07 -5.69 7.50
N ARG A 173 -0.39 -5.55 8.65
CA ARG A 173 0.36 -6.64 9.32
C ARG A 173 -0.53 -7.59 10.14
N ILE A 174 -1.68 -7.13 10.64
CA ILE A 174 -2.47 -7.90 11.63
C ILE A 174 -3.35 -8.97 10.96
N ILE A 175 -3.59 -8.86 9.64
CA ILE A 175 -4.52 -9.72 8.91
C ILE A 175 -3.80 -10.86 8.15
N ILE A 176 -2.52 -11.11 8.46
CA ILE A 176 -1.70 -12.17 7.84
C ILE A 176 -0.94 -12.91 8.94
#